data_AF-A0A3R1AUR0-F1
#
_entry.id   AF-A0A3R1AUR0-F1
#
_cell.length_a   1.000
_cell.length_b   1.000
_cell.length_c   1.000
_cell.angle_alpha   90.00
_cell.angle_beta   90.00
_cell.angle_gamma   90.00
#
_symmetry.space_group_name_H-M   'P 1'
#
loop_
_entity.id
_entity.type
_entity.pdbx_description
1 polymer ?
#
loop_
_entity_poly.entity_id
_entity_poly.type
_entity_poly.pdbx_seq_one_letter_code
_entity_poly.pdbx_strand_id
1 'polypeptide(L)'
;METVIDALKAMGKASYREVAARLKIEPVEALNMLREQREQGLCDFFGGAWEVTGGAVEKSAMAPQSEKPVLRAKNLNDTPKKPLRGEVTEPIKPETIVALLTENGDMDTVALASAVGRDPRGLASNLCLMAKRRHIKKIGQGKGVKWGLPDETKIIPEPVFAELPDIENTPKVAMIPALAPSAEPEPTNTRTEEFLESIPVLRKPSQPVQIPSLREISNQIRKTKSSLNRLEKLRNAVREVNKHSRALRLFCVEGE
;
A
#
# COMPACT_ATOMS: atom_id res chain seq x y z
N MET A 1 51.81 10.57 9.50
CA MET A 1 50.53 10.19 10.13
C MET A 1 49.81 9.34 9.11
N GLU A 2 49.53 8.08 9.40
CA GLU A 2 48.84 7.20 8.46
C GLU A 2 47.37 7.62 8.37
N THR A 3 46.87 7.86 7.16
CA THR A 3 45.44 8.16 6.94
C THR A 3 44.65 6.88 6.69
N VAL A 4 43.33 6.95 6.86
CA VAL A 4 42.40 5.87 6.54
C VAL A 4 42.55 5.39 5.09
N ILE A 5 42.86 6.29 4.16
CA ILE A 5 43.09 5.95 2.76
C ILE A 5 44.39 5.17 2.60
N ASP A 6 45.47 5.53 3.30
CA ASP A 6 46.73 4.78 3.22
C ASP A 6 46.56 3.36 3.78
N ALA A 7 45.77 3.21 4.84
CA ALA A 7 45.37 1.92 5.38
C ALA A 7 44.55 1.10 4.35
N LEU A 8 43.59 1.73 3.67
CA LEU A 8 42.82 1.07 2.61
C LEU A 8 43.65 0.74 1.38
N LYS A 9 44.55 1.62 0.93
CA LYS A 9 45.47 1.36 -0.19
C LYS A 9 46.39 0.18 0.10
N ALA A 10 46.86 0.06 1.34
CA ALA A 10 47.69 -1.06 1.75
C ALA A 10 46.92 -2.39 1.90
N MET A 11 45.59 -2.37 2.04
CA MET A 11 44.72 -3.55 2.21
C MET A 11 43.88 -3.88 0.95
N GLY A 12 43.72 -2.93 0.03
CA GLY A 12 42.83 -3.00 -1.13
C GLY A 12 41.34 -2.89 -0.75
N LYS A 13 40.80 -3.98 -0.20
CA LYS A 13 39.40 -4.08 0.25
C LYS A 13 39.38 -4.46 1.71
N ALA A 14 39.01 -3.53 2.58
CA ALA A 14 39.02 -3.77 4.01
C ALA A 14 37.67 -3.47 4.65
N SER A 15 37.38 -4.18 5.74
CA SER A 15 36.32 -3.81 6.65
C SER A 15 36.73 -2.62 7.51
N TYR A 16 35.77 -1.82 7.95
CA TYR A 16 36.01 -0.72 8.89
C TYR A 16 36.69 -1.18 10.18
N ARG A 17 36.45 -2.43 10.61
CA ARG A 17 37.10 -3.02 11.79
C ARG A 17 38.58 -3.29 11.58
N GLU A 18 38.95 -3.67 10.37
CA GLU A 18 40.34 -3.96 10.01
C GLU A 18 41.14 -2.66 9.85
N VAL A 19 40.51 -1.63 9.25
CA VAL A 19 41.07 -0.28 9.20
C VAL A 19 41.30 0.29 10.61
N ALA A 20 40.32 0.12 11.50
CA ALA A 20 40.41 0.55 12.89
C ALA A 20 41.54 -0.15 13.66
N ALA A 21 41.70 -1.47 13.46
CA ALA A 21 42.77 -2.24 14.10
C ALA A 21 44.17 -1.78 13.68
N ARG A 22 44.34 -1.40 12.41
CA ARG A 22 45.63 -0.90 11.89
C ARG A 22 46.00 0.47 12.45
N LEU A 23 45.04 1.39 12.46
CA LEU A 23 45.27 2.75 12.95
C LEU A 23 45.21 2.85 14.49
N LYS A 24 44.83 1.77 15.18
CA LYS A 24 44.56 1.74 16.62
C LYS A 24 43.53 2.80 17.04
N ILE A 25 42.53 2.99 16.19
CA ILE A 25 41.43 3.93 16.36
C ILE A 25 40.17 3.15 16.74
N GLU A 26 39.21 3.78 17.41
CA GLU A 26 37.93 3.15 17.69
C GLU A 26 37.18 2.80 16.39
N PRO A 27 36.54 1.62 16.27
CA PRO A 27 35.80 1.23 15.05
C PRO A 27 34.75 2.25 14.59
N VAL A 28 34.16 2.99 15.53
CA VAL A 28 33.16 4.03 15.24
C VAL A 28 33.82 5.26 14.62
N GLU A 29 34.96 5.68 15.15
CA GLU A 29 35.73 6.81 14.63
C GLU A 29 36.31 6.50 13.25
N ALA A 30 36.82 5.28 13.03
CA ALA A 30 37.25 4.82 11.71
C ALA A 30 36.10 4.84 10.68
N LEU A 31 34.88 4.47 11.09
CA LEU A 31 33.68 4.56 10.24
C LEU A 31 33.30 6.00 9.89
N ASN A 32 33.40 6.92 10.85
CA ASN A 32 33.11 8.33 10.61
C ASN A 32 34.11 8.91 9.60
N MET A 33 35.41 8.66 9.80
CA MET A 33 36.44 9.09 8.85
C MET A 33 36.23 8.48 7.45
N LEU A 34 35.88 7.18 7.35
CA LEU A 34 35.59 6.54 6.06
C LEU A 34 34.39 7.18 5.33
N ARG A 35 33.38 7.64 6.06
CA ARG A 35 32.22 8.35 5.49
C ARG A 35 32.62 9.74 4.98
N GLU A 36 33.42 10.48 5.73
CA GLU A 36 33.95 11.77 5.28
C GLU A 36 34.79 11.62 4.00
N GLN A 37 35.65 10.60 3.94
CA GLN A 37 36.45 10.30 2.74
C GLN A 37 35.60 9.87 1.54
N ARG A 38 34.44 9.26 1.78
CA ARG A 38 33.45 8.96 0.74
C ARG A 38 32.76 10.20 0.22
N GLU A 39 32.40 11.15 1.08
CA GLU A 39 31.84 12.43 0.65
C GLU A 39 32.84 13.24 -0.19
N GLN A 40 34.13 13.05 0.06
CA GLN A 40 35.23 13.60 -0.74
C GLN A 40 35.50 12.80 -2.03
N GLY A 41 34.81 11.67 -2.25
CA GLY A 41 34.94 10.84 -3.45
C GLY A 41 36.22 10.00 -3.53
N LEU A 42 36.93 9.83 -2.41
CA LEU A 42 38.22 9.10 -2.35
C LEU A 42 38.06 7.62 -1.99
N CYS A 43 36.92 7.24 -1.41
CA CYS A 43 36.59 5.86 -1.03
C CYS A 43 35.14 5.53 -1.36
N ASP A 44 34.89 4.30 -1.81
CA ASP A 44 33.54 3.76 -1.97
C ASP A 44 33.34 2.51 -1.14
N PHE A 45 32.09 2.27 -0.79
CA PHE A 45 31.65 1.07 -0.10
C PHE A 45 30.90 0.16 -1.08
N PHE A 46 31.53 -0.95 -1.48
CA PHE A 46 30.95 -1.93 -2.38
C PHE A 46 31.08 -3.34 -1.79
N GLY A 47 29.99 -4.13 -1.86
CA GLY A 47 30.03 -5.54 -1.47
C GLY A 47 30.36 -5.82 0.00
N GLY A 48 30.18 -4.86 0.91
CA GLY A 48 30.51 -5.04 2.33
C GLY A 48 31.93 -4.62 2.73
N ALA A 49 32.72 -4.10 1.80
CA ALA A 49 34.08 -3.62 2.03
C ALA A 49 34.27 -2.18 1.55
N TRP A 50 35.23 -1.50 2.15
CA TRP A 50 35.70 -0.19 1.72
C TRP A 50 36.86 -0.35 0.75
N GLU A 51 36.81 0.36 -0.37
CA GLU A 51 37.82 0.35 -1.43
C GLU A 51 38.12 1.80 -1.86
N VAL A 52 39.37 2.06 -2.27
CA VAL A 52 39.81 3.38 -2.74
C VAL A 52 39.44 3.56 -4.21
N THR A 53 38.76 4.66 -4.53
CA THR A 53 38.19 4.93 -5.87
C THR A 53 39.17 5.59 -6.84
N GLY A 54 40.42 5.83 -6.42
CA GLY A 54 41.43 6.52 -7.22
C GLY A 54 42.77 5.78 -7.24
N GLY A 55 42.95 4.87 -8.20
CA GLY A 55 44.24 4.26 -8.47
C GLY A 55 44.12 2.95 -9.24
N ALA A 56 44.32 3.01 -10.55
CA ALA A 56 44.35 1.85 -11.43
C ALA A 56 45.38 0.79 -10.98
N VAL A 57 44.89 -0.41 -10.67
CA VAL A 57 45.50 -1.65 -11.15
C VAL A 57 44.39 -2.48 -11.77
N GLU A 58 44.50 -2.62 -13.09
CA GLU A 58 43.63 -3.45 -13.90
C GLU A 58 43.83 -4.95 -13.61
N LYS A 59 42.73 -5.69 -13.79
CA LYS A 59 42.60 -7.14 -14.11
C LYS A 59 42.75 -8.09 -12.90
N SER A 60 41.68 -8.73 -12.46
CA SER A 60 40.94 -9.68 -13.31
C SER A 60 39.49 -9.27 -13.58
N ALA A 61 39.22 -9.07 -14.86
CA ALA A 61 37.89 -8.99 -15.43
C ALA A 61 37.33 -10.40 -15.66
N MET A 62 36.11 -10.63 -15.20
CA MET A 62 35.10 -11.48 -15.84
C MET A 62 33.75 -10.96 -15.30
N ALA A 63 32.82 -10.38 -16.07
CA ALA A 63 32.70 -10.09 -17.49
C ALA A 63 31.76 -8.87 -17.68
N PRO A 64 31.89 -8.10 -18.77
CA PRO A 64 31.05 -6.93 -19.08
C PRO A 64 29.97 -7.25 -20.13
N GLN A 65 28.84 -6.56 -20.06
CA GLN A 65 28.09 -6.13 -21.25
C GLN A 65 27.93 -4.61 -21.12
N SER A 66 28.85 -3.81 -21.64
CA SER A 66 29.07 -3.40 -23.04
C SER A 66 28.00 -2.42 -23.56
N GLU A 67 28.32 -1.13 -23.47
CA GLU A 67 27.82 -0.11 -24.39
C GLU A 67 28.74 -0.04 -25.62
N LYS A 68 28.15 0.33 -26.77
CA LYS A 68 28.66 1.05 -27.97
C LYS A 68 28.35 0.33 -29.30
N PRO A 69 27.98 1.03 -30.40
CA PRO A 69 28.56 2.32 -30.79
C PRO A 69 27.56 3.43 -31.17
N VAL A 70 28.07 4.66 -31.11
CA VAL A 70 27.49 5.83 -31.80
C VAL A 70 27.50 5.54 -33.31
N LEU A 71 26.36 5.11 -33.86
CA LEU A 71 25.97 5.52 -35.20
C LEU A 71 25.02 6.70 -35.05
N ARG A 72 25.41 7.78 -35.71
CA ARG A 72 24.69 9.03 -35.89
C ARG A 72 23.29 8.74 -36.47
N ALA A 73 22.29 8.56 -35.61
CA ALA A 73 20.89 8.67 -35.98
C ALA A 73 20.44 10.09 -35.62
N LYS A 74 20.12 10.83 -36.67
CA LYS A 74 19.48 12.14 -36.65
C LYS A 74 18.26 12.10 -35.73
N ASN A 75 18.09 13.17 -34.95
CA ASN A 75 16.82 13.76 -34.55
C ASN A 75 15.68 12.81 -34.16
N LEU A 76 15.22 12.89 -32.92
CA LEU A 76 13.86 13.32 -32.59
C LEU A 76 13.70 13.28 -31.07
N ASN A 77 13.56 14.47 -30.50
CA ASN A 77 12.98 14.68 -29.19
C ASN A 77 11.61 13.99 -29.16
N ASP A 78 11.46 12.83 -28.51
CA ASP A 78 10.13 12.29 -28.14
C ASP A 78 10.18 11.08 -27.20
N THR A 79 11.09 11.07 -26.23
CA THR A 79 10.97 10.16 -25.08
C THR A 79 10.46 10.94 -23.87
N PRO A 80 9.28 10.60 -23.31
CA PRO A 80 8.76 11.30 -22.14
C PRO A 80 9.78 11.21 -21.01
N LYS A 81 10.26 12.36 -20.53
CA LYS A 81 11.15 12.46 -19.37
C LYS A 81 10.49 11.71 -18.23
N LYS A 82 11.05 10.55 -17.86
CA LYS A 82 10.57 9.73 -16.76
C LYS A 82 10.79 10.55 -15.48
N PRO A 83 9.75 11.00 -14.76
CA PRO A 83 9.95 11.78 -13.56
C PRO A 83 10.61 10.88 -12.50
N LEU A 84 11.68 11.40 -11.91
CA LEU A 84 12.40 10.73 -10.83
C LEU A 84 11.43 10.51 -9.66
N ARG A 85 11.50 9.31 -9.08
CA ARG A 85 10.65 8.84 -7.98
C ARG A 85 10.61 9.87 -6.84
N GLY A 86 9.55 10.67 -6.76
CA GLY A 86 9.40 11.73 -5.77
C GLY A 86 8.73 13.00 -6.28
N GLU A 87 8.60 13.19 -7.60
CA GLU A 87 7.86 14.32 -8.16
C GLU A 87 6.35 14.11 -7.93
N VAL A 88 5.76 14.99 -7.12
CA VAL A 88 4.33 15.01 -6.79
C VAL A 88 3.58 15.35 -8.08
N THR A 89 3.32 14.31 -8.87
CA THR A 89 2.58 14.48 -10.11
C THR A 89 1.14 14.79 -9.75
N GLU A 90 0.57 15.82 -10.36
CA GLU A 90 -0.78 16.29 -10.07
C GLU A 90 -1.77 15.12 -10.05
N PRO A 91 -2.71 15.10 -9.07
CA PRO A 91 -3.75 14.09 -8.99
C PRO A 91 -4.45 13.98 -10.33
N ILE A 92 -4.47 12.77 -10.89
CA ILE A 92 -5.09 12.53 -12.19
C ILE A 92 -6.59 12.75 -12.02
N LYS A 93 -7.12 13.79 -12.66
CA LYS A 93 -8.55 14.05 -12.68
C LYS A 93 -9.23 12.91 -13.44
N PRO A 94 -10.32 12.34 -12.92
CA PRO A 94 -11.00 11.25 -13.59
C PRO A 94 -11.60 11.68 -14.94
N GLU A 95 -11.99 12.95 -15.06
CA GLU A 95 -12.53 13.57 -16.27
C GLU A 95 -11.62 13.42 -17.49
N THR A 96 -10.30 13.58 -17.30
CA THR A 96 -9.33 13.50 -18.41
C THR A 96 -9.27 12.10 -18.98
N ILE A 97 -9.37 11.07 -18.14
CA ILE A 97 -9.37 9.68 -18.59
C ILE A 97 -10.73 9.32 -19.19
N VAL A 98 -11.84 9.79 -18.60
CA VAL A 98 -13.18 9.57 -19.15
C VAL A 98 -13.30 10.19 -20.54
N ALA A 99 -12.85 11.43 -20.75
CA ALA A 99 -12.84 12.07 -22.07
C ALA A 99 -12.03 11.25 -23.10
N LEU A 100 -10.85 10.77 -22.72
CA LEU A 100 -10.03 9.91 -23.59
C LEU A 100 -10.70 8.58 -23.94
N LEU A 101 -11.45 7.98 -23.01
CA LEU A 101 -12.21 6.76 -23.25
C LEU A 101 -13.47 7.01 -24.08
N THR A 102 -14.07 8.19 -23.98
CA THR A 102 -15.19 8.60 -24.86
C THR A 102 -14.72 8.77 -26.30
N GLU A 103 -13.53 9.33 -26.52
CA GLU A 103 -12.98 9.56 -27.86
C GLU A 103 -12.42 8.29 -28.51
N ASN A 104 -11.72 7.46 -27.75
CA ASN A 104 -10.96 6.32 -28.28
C ASN A 104 -11.60 4.95 -27.99
N GLY A 105 -12.69 4.92 -27.21
CA GLY A 105 -13.32 3.69 -26.76
C GLY A 105 -12.47 2.90 -25.76
N ASP A 106 -12.63 1.57 -25.76
CA ASP A 106 -11.95 0.69 -24.83
C ASP A 106 -10.43 0.66 -25.06
N MET A 107 -9.66 1.27 -24.14
CA MET A 107 -8.22 1.41 -24.26
C MET A 107 -7.42 0.53 -23.29
N ASP A 108 -6.24 0.10 -23.74
CA ASP A 108 -5.26 -0.59 -22.90
C ASP A 108 -4.59 0.36 -21.89
N THR A 109 -4.10 -0.18 -20.76
CA THR A 109 -3.36 0.61 -19.75
C THR A 109 -2.17 1.38 -20.32
N VAL A 110 -1.47 0.80 -21.30
CA VAL A 110 -0.26 1.40 -21.89
C VAL A 110 -0.64 2.56 -22.81
N ALA A 111 -1.69 2.40 -23.62
CA ALA A 111 -2.21 3.46 -24.48
C ALA A 111 -2.74 4.65 -23.66
N LEU A 112 -3.48 4.37 -22.59
CA LEU A 112 -3.94 5.39 -21.63
C LEU A 112 -2.77 6.10 -20.94
N ALA A 113 -1.74 5.36 -20.54
CA ALA A 113 -0.57 5.94 -19.90
C ALA A 113 0.20 6.87 -20.83
N SER A 114 0.36 6.49 -22.10
CA SER A 114 0.98 7.33 -23.12
C SER A 114 0.17 8.60 -23.39
N ALA A 115 -1.16 8.49 -23.51
CA ALA A 115 -2.04 9.64 -23.74
C ALA A 115 -2.04 10.64 -22.57
N VAL A 116 -1.97 10.14 -21.32
CA VAL A 116 -1.92 10.97 -20.10
C VAL A 116 -0.48 11.41 -19.76
N GLY A 117 0.54 10.88 -20.46
CA GLY A 117 1.95 11.17 -20.20
C GLY A 117 2.46 10.65 -18.85
N ARG A 118 1.95 9.51 -18.36
CA ARG A 118 2.29 8.93 -17.05
C ARG A 118 2.91 7.54 -17.18
N ASP A 119 3.53 7.05 -16.10
CA ASP A 119 4.04 5.69 -16.05
C ASP A 119 2.88 4.67 -16.01
N PRO A 120 2.84 3.67 -16.91
CA PRO A 120 1.76 2.68 -16.94
C PRO A 120 1.63 1.86 -15.65
N ARG A 121 2.72 1.62 -14.91
CA ARG A 121 2.66 0.87 -13.63
C ARG A 121 2.04 1.71 -12.52
N GLY A 122 2.37 3.00 -12.43
CA GLY A 122 1.74 3.93 -11.48
C GLY A 122 0.27 4.24 -11.81
N LEU A 123 -0.08 4.26 -13.09
CA LEU A 123 -1.44 4.54 -13.54
C LEU A 123 -2.43 3.39 -13.24
N ALA A 124 -1.98 2.14 -13.28
CA ALA A 124 -2.83 0.97 -13.06
C ALA A 124 -3.59 1.01 -11.72
N SER A 125 -2.94 1.48 -10.64
CA SER A 125 -3.57 1.64 -9.32
C SER A 125 -4.62 2.73 -9.31
N ASN A 126 -4.38 3.84 -10.01
CA ASN A 126 -5.32 4.95 -10.16
C ASN A 126 -6.56 4.53 -10.97
N LEU A 127 -6.37 3.80 -12.07
CA LEU A 127 -7.46 3.26 -12.88
C LEU A 127 -8.32 2.26 -12.08
N CYS A 128 -7.69 1.41 -11.27
CA CYS A 128 -8.41 0.54 -10.34
C CYS A 128 -9.25 1.33 -9.33
N LEU A 129 -8.73 2.46 -8.83
CA LEU A 129 -9.47 3.34 -7.91
C LEU A 129 -10.64 4.02 -8.61
N MET A 130 -10.45 4.52 -9.83
CA MET A 130 -11.49 5.15 -10.65
C MET A 130 -12.61 4.16 -10.99
N ALA A 131 -12.26 2.90 -11.25
CA ALA A 131 -13.26 1.86 -11.45
C ALA A 131 -14.04 1.50 -10.18
N LYS A 132 -13.40 1.50 -9.01
CA LYS A 132 -14.11 1.39 -7.72
C LYS A 132 -15.06 2.57 -7.50
N ARG A 133 -14.65 3.77 -7.92
CA ARG A 133 -15.47 4.99 -7.90
C ARG A 133 -16.48 5.05 -9.04
N ARG A 134 -16.65 3.99 -9.84
CA ARG A 134 -17.64 3.87 -10.92
C ARG A 134 -17.47 4.84 -12.10
N HIS A 135 -16.32 5.50 -12.24
CA HIS A 135 -16.06 6.40 -13.36
C HIS A 135 -15.65 5.64 -14.64
N ILE A 136 -15.10 4.42 -14.49
CA ILE A 136 -14.53 3.61 -15.58
C ILE A 136 -14.84 2.13 -15.29
N LYS A 137 -15.01 1.29 -16.32
CA LYS A 137 -15.14 -0.16 -16.18
C LYS A 137 -13.82 -0.86 -16.56
N LYS A 138 -13.42 -1.81 -15.71
CA LYS A 138 -12.31 -2.72 -16.03
C LYS A 138 -12.83 -3.88 -16.87
N ILE A 139 -12.25 -4.06 -18.05
CA ILE A 139 -12.59 -5.11 -19.00
C ILE A 139 -11.41 -6.10 -19.04
N GLY A 140 -11.63 -7.30 -18.50
CA GLY A 140 -10.63 -8.35 -18.41
C GLY A 140 -9.73 -8.33 -17.16
N GLN A 141 -8.94 -9.39 -16.99
CA GLN A 141 -7.98 -9.56 -15.88
C GLN A 141 -6.65 -10.12 -16.42
N GLY A 142 -5.53 -9.65 -15.86
CA GLY A 142 -4.20 -10.17 -16.22
C GLY A 142 -3.49 -9.37 -17.33
N LYS A 143 -2.89 -10.07 -18.30
CA LYS A 143 -2.24 -9.44 -19.46
C LYS A 143 -3.33 -9.05 -20.47
N GLY A 144 -3.47 -7.77 -20.79
CA GLY A 144 -4.50 -7.27 -21.72
C GLY A 144 -5.74 -6.69 -21.05
N VAL A 145 -5.58 -6.04 -19.89
CA VAL A 145 -6.68 -5.28 -19.25
C VAL A 145 -7.00 -4.05 -20.09
N LYS A 146 -8.24 -3.98 -20.54
CA LYS A 146 -8.84 -2.82 -21.20
C LYS A 146 -9.68 -2.02 -20.21
N TRP A 147 -9.80 -0.74 -20.47
CA TRP A 147 -10.62 0.18 -19.68
C TRP A 147 -11.62 0.80 -20.62
N GLY A 148 -12.89 0.76 -20.24
CA GLY A 148 -14.00 1.28 -21.03
C GLY A 148 -14.88 2.18 -20.19
N LEU A 149 -15.77 2.91 -20.86
CA LEU A 149 -16.80 3.69 -20.19
C LEU A 149 -17.70 2.73 -19.37
N PRO A 150 -18.19 3.12 -18.19
CA PRO A 150 -19.19 2.32 -17.49
C PRO A 150 -20.43 2.19 -18.39
N ASP A 151 -20.81 0.97 -18.73
CA ASP A 151 -22.09 0.72 -19.40
C ASP A 151 -23.20 1.38 -18.55
N GLU A 152 -23.91 2.34 -19.12
CA GLU A 152 -25.10 2.97 -18.51
C GLU A 152 -26.29 2.00 -18.36
N THR A 153 -26.08 0.69 -18.49
CA THR A 153 -27.08 -0.35 -18.24
C THR A 153 -26.73 -1.15 -16.99
N LYS A 154 -26.76 -0.43 -15.86
CA LYS A 154 -27.33 -0.88 -14.59
C LYS A 154 -27.61 0.38 -13.78
N ILE A 155 -28.78 0.93 -14.05
CA ILE A 155 -29.50 1.84 -13.17
C ILE A 155 -29.48 1.24 -11.76
N ILE A 156 -28.53 1.67 -10.95
CA ILE A 156 -28.82 2.00 -9.56
C ILE A 156 -28.78 3.52 -9.61
N PRO A 157 -29.93 4.20 -9.57
CA PRO A 157 -29.92 5.65 -9.60
C PRO A 157 -29.22 6.11 -8.33
N GLU A 158 -28.36 7.12 -8.47
CA GLU A 158 -27.97 7.97 -7.36
C GLU A 158 -29.23 8.45 -6.62
N PRO A 159 -29.19 8.62 -5.29
CA PRO A 159 -30.19 9.44 -4.61
C PRO A 159 -29.91 10.91 -4.97
N VAL A 160 -30.31 11.30 -6.18
CA VAL A 160 -30.58 12.71 -6.47
C VAL A 160 -31.95 13.01 -5.87
N PHE A 161 -31.92 13.96 -4.94
CA PHE A 161 -33.05 14.73 -4.46
C PHE A 161 -33.99 15.09 -5.62
N ALA A 162 -35.08 14.34 -5.77
CA ALA A 162 -36.15 14.63 -6.71
C ALA A 162 -37.25 15.38 -5.95
N GLU A 163 -37.54 16.58 -6.43
CA GLU A 163 -38.72 17.35 -6.08
C GLU A 163 -39.98 16.49 -6.29
N LEU A 164 -40.85 16.54 -5.27
CA LEU A 164 -42.11 15.83 -5.18
C LEU A 164 -43.06 16.31 -6.28
N PRO A 165 -43.72 15.41 -7.04
CA PRO A 165 -44.97 15.75 -7.72
C PRO A 165 -46.14 15.72 -6.72
N ASP A 166 -46.94 16.79 -6.74
CA ASP A 166 -48.23 16.89 -6.04
C ASP A 166 -49.18 15.79 -6.52
N ILE A 167 -49.52 14.86 -5.62
CA ILE A 167 -50.63 13.92 -5.83
C ILE A 167 -51.60 14.12 -4.68
N GLU A 168 -52.64 14.90 -4.97
CA GLU A 168 -53.87 15.02 -4.18
C GLU A 168 -54.48 13.63 -3.96
N ASN A 169 -54.45 13.15 -2.71
CA ASN A 169 -55.30 12.04 -2.30
C ASN A 169 -56.03 12.41 -1.02
N THR A 170 -57.31 12.69 -1.21
CA THR A 170 -58.33 13.00 -0.21
C THR A 170 -58.49 11.85 0.79
N PRO A 171 -58.50 12.12 2.12
CA PRO A 171 -58.78 11.07 3.11
C PRO A 171 -60.29 10.84 3.22
N LYS A 172 -60.71 9.59 2.93
CA LYS A 172 -62.09 9.14 3.12
C LYS A 172 -62.33 8.74 4.58
N VAL A 173 -63.30 9.44 5.16
CA VAL A 173 -63.92 9.32 6.48
C VAL A 173 -64.26 7.87 6.89
N ALA A 174 -63.87 7.48 8.11
CA ALA A 174 -64.54 6.46 8.92
C ALA A 174 -64.27 6.66 10.43
N MET A 175 -65.19 7.37 11.08
CA MET A 175 -65.73 7.21 12.45
C MET A 175 -64.80 6.87 13.64
N ILE A 176 -64.64 7.86 14.53
CA ILE A 176 -64.83 7.73 16.00
C ILE A 176 -65.60 9.00 16.45
N PRO A 177 -66.69 8.90 17.23
CA PRO A 177 -67.49 10.07 17.60
C PRO A 177 -67.06 10.70 18.93
N ALA A 178 -67.37 12.00 19.04
CA ALA A 178 -67.64 12.75 20.25
C ALA A 178 -66.46 13.16 21.16
N LEU A 179 -66.06 14.44 21.05
CA LEU A 179 -66.42 15.51 22.01
C LEU A 179 -65.30 16.57 22.06
N ALA A 180 -65.67 17.83 21.85
CA ALA A 180 -64.79 19.00 21.92
C ALA A 180 -64.57 19.45 23.40
N PRO A 181 -63.93 20.61 23.66
CA PRO A 181 -62.49 20.86 23.76
C PRO A 181 -62.10 21.31 25.21
N SER A 182 -60.85 21.74 25.40
CA SER A 182 -60.35 22.55 26.54
C SER A 182 -59.52 21.82 27.61
N ALA A 183 -58.19 22.03 27.56
CA ALA A 183 -57.35 22.53 28.69
C ALA A 183 -55.86 22.20 28.44
N GLU A 184 -55.01 23.24 28.46
CA GLU A 184 -53.54 23.22 28.68
C GLU A 184 -53.16 22.54 30.04
N PRO A 185 -51.88 22.42 30.49
CA PRO A 185 -50.54 22.31 29.85
C PRO A 185 -49.59 21.21 30.46
N GLU A 186 -48.55 20.75 29.70
CA GLU A 186 -47.18 20.24 30.12
C GLU A 186 -47.04 19.07 31.16
N PRO A 187 -45.88 18.38 31.38
CA PRO A 187 -44.64 18.19 30.60
C PRO A 187 -44.26 16.68 30.43
N THR A 188 -43.91 16.20 29.23
CA THR A 188 -43.52 14.78 29.03
C THR A 188 -42.09 14.57 28.56
N ASN A 189 -41.12 15.34 29.07
CA ASN A 189 -39.70 15.09 28.80
C ASN A 189 -39.04 14.16 29.84
N THR A 190 -39.61 14.00 31.04
CA THR A 190 -39.08 13.09 32.07
C THR A 190 -39.31 11.62 31.74
N ARG A 191 -40.45 11.28 31.13
CA ARG A 191 -40.83 9.90 30.81
C ARG A 191 -39.90 9.23 29.81
N THR A 192 -39.30 10.00 28.90
CA THR A 192 -38.35 9.46 27.91
C THR A 192 -36.99 9.15 28.53
N GLU A 193 -36.51 9.96 29.48
CA GLU A 193 -35.23 9.68 30.16
C GLU A 193 -35.35 8.46 31.09
N GLU A 194 -36.43 8.37 31.87
CA GLU A 194 -36.70 7.20 32.72
C GLU A 194 -36.90 5.90 31.91
N PHE A 195 -37.51 6.00 30.72
CA PHE A 195 -37.69 4.86 29.80
C PHE A 195 -36.35 4.40 29.20
N LEU A 196 -35.47 5.34 28.83
CA LEU A 196 -34.13 5.04 28.33
C LEU A 196 -33.23 4.46 29.44
N GLU A 197 -33.38 4.92 30.69
CA GLU A 197 -32.69 4.37 31.86
C GLU A 197 -33.21 3.00 32.28
N SER A 198 -34.46 2.66 31.95
CA SER A 198 -35.10 1.37 32.28
C SER A 198 -34.68 0.22 31.38
N ILE A 199 -34.07 0.49 30.21
CA ILE A 199 -33.64 -0.55 29.27
C ILE A 199 -32.17 -0.93 29.57
N PRO A 200 -31.90 -2.11 30.17
CA PRO A 200 -30.54 -2.49 30.57
C PRO A 200 -29.56 -2.64 29.39
N VAL A 201 -30.06 -2.89 28.18
CA VAL A 201 -29.25 -2.96 26.94
C VAL A 201 -28.77 -1.57 26.50
N LEU A 202 -29.51 -0.51 26.84
CA LEU A 202 -29.17 0.88 26.50
C LEU A 202 -28.30 1.56 27.56
N ARG A 203 -28.17 0.96 28.76
CA ARG A 203 -27.16 1.35 29.78
C ARG A 203 -25.75 0.93 29.42
N LYS A 204 -25.35 1.02 28.16
CA LYS A 204 -23.92 0.91 27.83
C LYS A 204 -23.37 2.32 27.99
N PRO A 205 -22.77 2.69 29.15
CA PRO A 205 -22.04 3.94 29.21
C PRO A 205 -21.05 3.87 28.05
N SER A 206 -21.15 4.84 27.15
CA SER A 206 -20.13 5.04 26.12
C SER A 206 -18.83 5.20 26.88
N GLN A 207 -18.08 4.11 27.02
CA GLN A 207 -16.78 4.15 27.67
C GLN A 207 -16.03 5.20 26.86
N PRO A 208 -15.46 6.25 27.51
CA PRO A 208 -14.69 7.24 26.78
C PRO A 208 -13.70 6.43 25.96
N VAL A 209 -13.67 6.66 24.64
CA VAL A 209 -12.92 5.86 23.69
C VAL A 209 -11.46 5.87 24.14
N GLN A 210 -11.09 4.87 24.95
CA GLN A 210 -9.79 4.80 25.58
C GLN A 210 -8.86 4.41 24.47
N ILE A 211 -8.18 5.42 23.93
CA ILE A 211 -7.12 5.21 22.97
C ILE A 211 -6.09 4.33 23.69
N PRO A 212 -5.90 3.06 23.25
CA PRO A 212 -4.97 2.17 23.91
C PRO A 212 -3.57 2.76 23.83
N SER A 213 -2.77 2.56 24.87
CA SER A 213 -1.41 3.05 24.87
C SER A 213 -0.59 2.36 23.77
N LEU A 214 0.40 3.07 23.22
CA LEU A 214 1.32 2.50 22.22
C LEU A 214 2.01 1.21 22.72
N ARG A 215 2.27 1.12 24.02
CA ARG A 215 2.85 -0.06 24.67
C ARG A 215 1.89 -1.25 24.68
N GLU A 216 0.62 -1.02 24.98
CA GLU A 216 -0.41 -2.07 24.91
C GLU A 216 -0.57 -2.58 23.49
N ILE A 217 -0.63 -1.69 22.50
CA ILE A 217 -0.69 -2.07 21.08
C ILE A 217 0.54 -2.90 20.72
N SER A 218 1.74 -2.47 21.11
CA SER A 218 2.99 -3.19 20.83
C SER A 218 3.02 -4.57 21.49
N ASN A 219 2.57 -4.68 22.73
CA ASN A 219 2.46 -5.96 23.44
C ASN A 219 1.45 -6.88 22.77
N GLN A 220 0.32 -6.34 22.32
CA GLN A 220 -0.70 -7.10 21.61
C GLN A 220 -0.17 -7.60 20.26
N ILE A 221 0.56 -6.77 19.51
CA ILE A 221 1.24 -7.19 18.27
C ILE A 221 2.23 -8.33 18.54
N ARG A 222 3.01 -8.26 19.62
CA ARG A 222 3.94 -9.34 19.99
C ARG A 222 3.20 -10.63 20.34
N LYS A 223 2.12 -10.54 21.13
CA LYS A 223 1.27 -11.68 21.48
C LYS A 223 0.69 -12.34 20.24
N THR A 224 0.06 -11.57 19.34
CA THR A 224 -0.54 -12.11 18.12
C THR A 224 0.49 -12.72 17.18
N LYS A 225 1.66 -12.09 17.01
CA LYS A 225 2.79 -12.67 16.25
C LYS A 225 3.26 -14.00 16.85
N SER A 226 3.34 -14.09 18.18
CA SER A 226 3.72 -15.34 18.84
C SER A 226 2.66 -16.45 18.63
N SER A 227 1.37 -16.09 18.68
CA SER A 227 0.27 -17.02 18.38
C SER A 227 0.29 -17.47 16.92
N LEU A 228 0.56 -16.54 15.99
CA LEU A 228 0.73 -16.84 14.56
C LEU A 228 1.85 -17.87 14.36
N ASN A 229 3.04 -17.62 14.91
CA ASN A 229 4.17 -18.55 14.80
C ASN A 229 3.82 -19.94 15.37
N ARG A 230 3.09 -20.01 16.50
CA ARG A 230 2.59 -21.29 17.04
C ARG A 230 1.66 -22.02 16.06
N LEU A 231 0.74 -21.30 15.41
CA LEU A 231 -0.17 -21.87 14.42
C LEU A 231 0.56 -22.32 13.15
N GLU A 232 1.60 -21.60 12.72
CA GLU A 232 2.45 -22.02 11.59
C GLU A 232 3.23 -23.30 11.90
N LYS A 233 3.77 -23.42 13.11
CA LYS A 233 4.40 -24.65 13.58
C LYS A 233 3.41 -25.81 13.59
N LEU A 234 2.20 -25.61 14.10
CA LEU A 234 1.15 -26.63 14.09
C LEU A 234 0.76 -27.01 12.66
N ARG A 235 0.58 -26.04 11.75
CA ARG A 235 0.30 -26.29 10.34
C ARG A 235 1.39 -27.15 9.71
N ASN A 236 2.66 -26.86 9.98
CA ASN A 236 3.77 -27.65 9.46
C ASN A 236 3.80 -29.05 10.06
N ALA A 237 3.57 -29.19 11.37
CA ALA A 237 3.45 -30.50 12.01
C ALA A 237 2.31 -31.34 11.40
N VAL A 238 1.12 -30.75 11.22
CA VAL A 238 -0.04 -31.41 10.60
C VAL A 238 0.25 -31.78 9.14
N ARG A 239 1.02 -30.96 8.40
CA ARG A 239 1.45 -31.30 7.04
C ARG A 239 2.36 -32.51 7.01
N GLU A 240 3.34 -32.60 7.91
CA GLU A 240 4.20 -33.77 8.01
C GLU A 240 3.40 -35.01 8.42
N VAL A 241 2.50 -34.91 9.40
CA VAL A 241 1.59 -36.01 9.76
C VAL A 241 0.74 -36.43 8.56
N ASN A 242 0.19 -35.48 7.80
CA ASN A 242 -0.61 -35.79 6.61
C ASN A 242 0.22 -36.43 5.49
N LYS A 243 1.49 -36.04 5.33
CA LYS A 243 2.42 -36.69 4.40
C LYS A 243 2.64 -38.15 4.77
N HIS A 244 2.73 -38.45 6.06
CA HIS A 244 2.88 -39.81 6.57
C HIS A 244 1.55 -40.52 6.88
N SER A 245 0.40 -39.87 6.65
CA SER A 245 -0.92 -40.39 7.04
C SER A 245 -1.25 -41.74 6.40
N ARG A 246 -0.80 -41.99 5.17
CA ARG A 246 -0.98 -43.29 4.50
C ARG A 246 -0.20 -44.39 5.21
N ALA A 247 1.04 -44.11 5.63
CA ALA A 247 1.84 -45.07 6.38
C ALA A 247 1.26 -45.28 7.79
N LEU A 248 0.86 -44.20 8.47
CA LEU A 248 0.23 -44.27 9.79
C LEU A 248 -1.09 -45.06 9.75
N ARG A 249 -1.89 -44.93 8.68
CA ARG A 249 -3.12 -45.73 8.51
C ARG A 249 -2.83 -47.22 8.35
N LEU A 250 -1.70 -47.63 7.77
CA LEU A 250 -1.33 -49.04 7.70
C LEU A 250 -0.97 -49.59 9.09
N PHE A 251 -0.21 -48.82 9.87
CA PHE A 251 0.14 -49.21 11.25
C PHE A 251 -1.05 -49.19 12.22
N CYS A 252 -2.06 -48.32 12.00
CA CYS A 252 -3.26 -48.30 12.84
C CYS A 252 -4.23 -49.46 12.56
N VAL A 253 -4.15 -50.11 11.39
CA VAL A 253 -5.01 -51.27 11.06
C VAL A 253 -4.48 -52.57 11.69
N GLU A 254 -3.19 -52.62 12.06
CA GLU A 254 -2.58 -53.80 12.68
C GLU A 254 -2.76 -53.88 14.21
N GLY A 255 -3.49 -52.93 14.81
CA GLY A 255 -3.66 -52.80 16.27
C GLY A 255 -5.07 -53.07 16.81
N GLU A 256 -6.01 -53.54 15.98
CA GLU A 256 -7.32 -54.06 16.40
C GLU A 256 -7.37 -55.59 16.36
#